data_AF-A0A3B9RR97-F1
#
_entry.id   AF-A0A3B9RR97-F1
#
_cell.length_a   1.000
_cell.length_b   1.000
_cell.length_c   1.000
_cell.angle_alpha   90.00
_cell.angle_beta   90.00
_cell.angle_gamma   90.00
#
_symmetry.space_group_name_H-M   'P 1'
#
loop_
_entity.id
_entity.type
_entity.pdbx_description
1 polymer ?
#
loop_
_entity_poly.entity_id
_entity_poly.type
_entity_poly.pdbx_seq_one_letter_code
_entity_poly.pdbx_strand_id
1 'polypeptide(L)'
;PFDLHHFDIYGFFAKRYDAPVFVENDANCTAWLDMTINRTIKLGDFMCLLADYHEGNYQFGDRSGIGVGIGLSIGGKVYRGSHYSAGEFCSLTWRGGCVGQTGLDEKLLMLSATDEEAWRAWMVDLFSSLVSVISVLDPRVVFIHGKPFSDKKKIEAMLEADCPQFMAILEKIHCKLIFDADDESVVAKGAAMMYLQKLFAVPELSEMESKVHFTWDDVIEQANRRRFYTKNAMGELDE
;
A
#
# COMPACT_ATOMS: atom_id res chain seq x y z
N PRO A 1 -6.88 4.81 -14.79
CA PRO A 1 -6.13 5.85 -15.56
C PRO A 1 -5.14 5.33 -16.64
N PHE A 2 -4.55 4.12 -16.56
CA PHE A 2 -3.57 3.67 -17.57
C PHE A 2 -3.84 2.32 -18.25
N ASP A 3 -4.77 1.52 -17.74
CA ASP A 3 -5.16 0.19 -18.29
C ASP A 3 -3.97 -0.69 -18.73
N LEU A 4 -2.93 -0.73 -17.88
CA LEU A 4 -1.70 -1.45 -18.17
C LEU A 4 -1.82 -2.91 -17.74
N HIS A 5 -1.65 -3.83 -18.69
CA HIS A 5 -1.63 -5.27 -18.45
C HIS A 5 -0.28 -5.84 -18.88
N HIS A 6 0.36 -6.62 -18.00
CA HIS A 6 1.68 -7.25 -18.26
C HIS A 6 2.76 -6.27 -18.77
N PHE A 7 2.72 -5.03 -18.31
CA PHE A 7 3.65 -3.99 -18.74
C PHE A 7 5.02 -4.14 -18.04
N ASP A 8 6.10 -4.24 -18.82
CA ASP A 8 7.47 -4.30 -18.30
C ASP A 8 7.96 -2.92 -17.88
N ILE A 9 7.53 -2.49 -16.69
CA ILE A 9 7.91 -1.21 -16.11
C ILE A 9 9.42 -1.09 -15.88
N TYR A 10 10.07 -2.19 -15.48
CA TYR A 10 11.52 -2.24 -15.26
C TYR A 10 12.26 -1.99 -16.57
N GLY A 11 11.94 -2.73 -17.63
CA GLY A 11 12.54 -2.54 -18.94
C GLY A 11 12.26 -1.15 -19.53
N PHE A 12 11.09 -0.57 -19.24
CA PHE A 12 10.75 0.77 -19.70
C PHE A 12 11.63 1.85 -19.04
N PHE A 13 11.80 1.81 -17.71
CA PHE A 13 12.56 2.83 -16.98
C PHE A 13 14.07 2.59 -17.03
N ALA A 14 14.54 1.34 -16.93
CA ALA A 14 15.98 1.02 -16.95
C ALA A 14 16.67 1.42 -18.27
N LYS A 15 15.94 1.50 -19.39
CA LYS A 15 16.47 2.01 -20.67
C LYS A 15 16.68 3.53 -20.70
N ARG A 16 16.04 4.27 -19.79
CA ARG A 16 15.99 5.74 -19.79
C ARG A 16 16.73 6.36 -18.62
N TYR A 17 16.90 5.61 -17.54
CA TYR A 17 17.47 6.10 -16.29
C TYR A 17 18.55 5.13 -15.79
N ASP A 18 19.71 5.69 -15.40
CA ASP A 18 20.80 4.95 -14.77
C ASP A 18 20.58 4.79 -13.26
N ALA A 19 19.38 4.33 -12.89
CA ALA A 19 19.03 4.08 -11.50
C ALA A 19 18.23 2.78 -11.40
N PRO A 20 18.44 1.99 -10.32
CA PRO A 20 17.55 0.90 -10.00
C PRO A 20 16.12 1.39 -9.82
N VAL A 21 15.16 0.58 -10.23
CA VAL A 21 13.74 0.89 -10.17
C VAL A 21 13.08 -0.16 -9.30
N PHE A 22 12.14 0.25 -8.47
CA PHE A 22 11.24 -0.64 -7.75
C PHE A 22 9.81 -0.18 -7.94
N VAL A 23 8.90 -1.14 -7.92
CA VAL A 23 7.46 -0.90 -7.99
C VAL A 23 6.79 -1.69 -6.88
N GLU A 24 5.84 -1.06 -6.23
CA GLU A 24 5.10 -1.58 -5.09
C GLU A 24 3.70 -0.96 -5.08
N ASN A 25 2.72 -1.66 -4.49
CA ASN A 25 1.38 -1.09 -4.32
C ASN A 25 1.35 -0.05 -3.19
N ASP A 26 0.35 0.84 -3.23
CA ASP A 26 0.28 1.99 -2.34
C ASP A 26 0.16 1.59 -0.85
N ALA A 27 -0.64 0.58 -0.54
CA ALA A 27 -0.84 0.10 0.83
C ALA A 27 0.40 -0.62 1.39
N ASN A 28 1.17 -1.32 0.56
CA ASN A 28 2.46 -1.88 0.94
C ASN A 28 3.49 -0.78 1.17
N CYS A 29 3.42 0.34 0.41
CA CYS A 29 4.28 1.49 0.67
C CYS A 29 4.03 2.08 2.06
N THR A 30 2.78 2.19 2.52
CA THR A 30 2.51 2.64 3.90
C THR A 30 3.08 1.67 4.93
N ALA A 31 2.96 0.35 4.71
CA ALA A 31 3.60 -0.63 5.58
C ALA A 31 5.14 -0.50 5.61
N TRP A 32 5.78 -0.21 4.48
CA TRP A 32 7.22 0.10 4.45
C TRP A 32 7.57 1.34 5.27
N LEU A 33 6.75 2.38 5.22
CA LEU A 33 6.93 3.58 6.01
C LEU A 33 6.84 3.27 7.51
N ASP A 34 5.73 2.66 7.94
CA ASP A 34 5.46 2.38 9.36
C ASP A 34 6.50 1.46 9.96
N MET A 35 6.94 0.45 9.20
CA MET A 35 8.04 -0.41 9.61
C MET A 35 9.33 0.39 9.84
N THR A 36 9.62 1.37 8.98
CA THR A 36 10.85 2.17 9.04
C THR A 36 10.84 3.16 10.19
N ILE A 37 9.77 3.92 10.35
CA ILE A 37 9.68 4.96 11.40
C ILE A 37 9.66 4.31 12.79
N ASN A 38 9.12 3.09 12.90
CA ASN A 38 9.05 2.33 14.15
C ASN A 38 10.17 1.28 14.28
N ARG A 39 11.27 1.38 13.52
CA ARG A 39 12.37 0.41 13.52
C ARG A 39 13.00 0.16 14.90
N THR A 40 12.91 1.14 15.81
CA THR A 40 13.48 1.07 17.16
C THR A 40 12.70 0.16 18.10
N ILE A 41 11.39 -0.01 17.87
CA ILE A 41 10.51 -0.80 18.73
C ILE A 41 10.20 -2.19 18.16
N LYS A 42 10.74 -2.52 16.96
CA LYS A 42 10.49 -3.78 16.23
C LYS A 42 9.01 -4.17 16.28
N LEU A 43 8.17 -3.44 15.52
CA LEU A 43 6.73 -3.65 15.48
C LEU A 43 6.35 -5.13 15.28
N GLY A 44 7.13 -5.86 14.47
CA GLY A 44 6.85 -7.25 14.14
C GLY A 44 5.68 -7.32 13.20
N ASP A 45 4.57 -7.88 13.67
CA ASP A 45 3.38 -8.13 12.89
C ASP A 45 2.39 -6.97 13.05
N PHE A 46 2.01 -6.35 11.93
CA PHE A 46 1.09 -5.22 11.91
C PHE A 46 0.36 -5.12 10.58
N MET A 47 -0.72 -4.35 10.57
CA MET A 47 -1.56 -4.10 9.41
C MET A 47 -1.69 -2.59 9.17
N CYS A 48 -1.62 -2.13 7.92
CA CYS A 48 -1.87 -0.75 7.52
C CYS A 48 -3.08 -0.72 6.60
N LEU A 49 -4.10 0.04 6.96
CA LEU A 49 -5.22 0.37 6.08
C LEU A 49 -4.90 1.68 5.37
N LEU A 50 -5.01 1.71 4.05
CA LEU A 50 -4.94 2.93 3.25
C LEU A 50 -6.23 3.04 2.45
N ALA A 51 -6.99 4.13 2.61
CA ALA A 51 -8.14 4.40 1.77
C ALA A 51 -8.03 5.75 1.06
N ASP A 52 -8.61 5.85 -0.12
CA ASP A 52 -8.73 7.11 -0.84
C ASP A 52 -10.08 7.25 -1.53
N TYR A 53 -10.46 8.49 -1.80
CA TYR A 53 -11.62 8.80 -2.62
C TYR A 53 -11.21 8.80 -4.09
N HIS A 54 -11.81 7.92 -4.88
CA HIS A 54 -11.67 7.95 -6.33
C HIS A 54 -12.69 8.92 -6.91
N GLU A 55 -12.21 9.94 -7.61
CA GLU A 55 -13.05 10.73 -8.52
C GLU A 55 -13.26 9.88 -9.78
N GLY A 56 -14.43 9.28 -9.90
CA GLY A 56 -14.73 8.38 -11.00
C GLY A 56 -14.48 9.05 -12.36
N ASN A 57 -13.57 8.47 -13.14
CA ASN A 57 -13.36 8.87 -14.52
C ASN A 57 -14.11 7.93 -15.47
N TYR A 58 -15.34 8.33 -15.81
CA TYR A 58 -16.24 7.56 -16.70
C TYR A 58 -15.62 7.21 -18.05
N GLN A 59 -14.63 7.97 -18.53
CA GLN A 59 -13.91 7.66 -19.79
C GLN A 59 -13.04 6.40 -19.70
N PHE A 60 -12.69 5.95 -18.50
CA PHE A 60 -11.85 4.77 -18.26
C PHE A 60 -12.57 3.67 -17.46
N GLY A 61 -13.90 3.75 -17.32
CA GLY A 61 -14.68 2.82 -16.50
C GLY A 61 -14.44 2.95 -14.99
N ASP A 62 -13.78 4.05 -14.57
CA ASP A 62 -13.40 4.29 -13.19
C ASP A 62 -14.59 4.90 -12.43
N ARG A 63 -15.02 4.26 -11.34
CA ARG A 63 -16.23 4.61 -10.61
C ARG A 63 -15.89 5.44 -9.38
N SER A 64 -16.71 6.44 -9.12
CA SER A 64 -16.56 7.27 -7.93
C SER A 64 -16.85 6.44 -6.69
N GLY A 65 -16.07 6.62 -5.62
CA GLY A 65 -16.27 5.91 -4.36
C GLY A 65 -15.00 5.83 -3.52
N ILE A 66 -15.06 5.08 -2.43
CA ILE A 66 -13.89 4.81 -1.57
C ILE A 66 -13.25 3.50 -2.01
N GLY A 67 -11.94 3.55 -2.29
CA GLY A 67 -11.09 2.37 -2.45
C GLY A 67 -10.23 2.16 -1.20
N VAL A 68 -9.97 0.92 -0.83
CA VAL A 68 -9.11 0.57 0.31
C VAL A 68 -8.11 -0.52 -0.04
N GLY A 69 -6.85 -0.33 0.35
CA GLY A 69 -5.81 -1.35 0.31
C GLY A 69 -5.31 -1.67 1.70
N ILE A 70 -4.79 -2.89 1.86
CA ILE A 70 -4.19 -3.34 3.12
C ILE A 70 -2.71 -3.66 2.90
N GLY A 71 -1.84 -2.97 3.61
CA GLY A 71 -0.43 -3.32 3.75
C GLY A 71 -0.25 -4.26 4.94
N LEU A 72 0.53 -5.32 4.78
CA LEU A 72 0.79 -6.29 5.83
C LEU A 72 2.28 -6.38 6.14
N SER A 73 2.64 -6.37 7.42
CA SER A 73 3.96 -6.80 7.88
C SER A 73 3.81 -8.08 8.68
N ILE A 74 4.58 -9.11 8.30
CA ILE A 74 4.64 -10.40 9.00
C ILE A 74 6.12 -10.77 9.17
N GLY A 75 6.54 -11.07 10.40
CA GLY A 75 7.92 -11.35 10.75
C GLY A 75 8.84 -10.13 10.56
N GLY A 76 8.29 -8.91 10.62
CA GLY A 76 9.05 -7.67 10.38
C GLY A 76 9.43 -7.47 8.91
N LYS A 77 8.62 -7.97 7.98
CA LYS A 77 8.76 -7.78 6.53
C LYS A 77 7.41 -7.52 5.91
N VAL A 78 7.38 -6.67 4.88
CA VAL A 78 6.18 -6.45 4.08
C VAL A 78 5.80 -7.76 3.36
N TYR A 79 4.62 -8.27 3.66
CA TYR A 79 4.08 -9.52 3.15
C TYR A 79 3.17 -9.28 1.95
N ARG A 80 3.56 -9.84 0.79
CA ARG A 80 2.86 -9.64 -0.50
C ARG A 80 1.95 -10.81 -0.90
N GLY A 81 2.04 -11.92 -0.18
CA GLY A 81 1.40 -13.19 -0.58
C GLY A 81 2.06 -13.85 -1.78
N SER A 82 1.55 -15.02 -2.16
CA SER A 82 2.12 -15.86 -3.22
C SER A 82 1.96 -15.30 -4.63
N HIS A 83 0.99 -14.39 -4.83
CA HIS A 83 0.67 -13.79 -6.12
C HIS A 83 0.82 -12.26 -6.11
N TYR A 84 1.49 -11.69 -5.10
CA TYR A 84 1.61 -10.24 -4.91
C TYR A 84 0.27 -9.51 -4.72
N SER A 85 -0.74 -10.22 -4.23
CA SER A 85 -2.12 -9.72 -4.05
C SER A 85 -2.59 -9.80 -2.59
N ALA A 86 -1.69 -10.04 -1.63
CA ALA A 86 -2.09 -9.97 -0.23
C ALA A 86 -2.52 -8.54 0.10
N GLY A 87 -3.66 -8.43 0.79
CA GLY A 87 -4.22 -7.14 1.18
C GLY A 87 -5.09 -6.45 0.13
N GLU A 88 -5.34 -7.11 -1.01
CA GLU A 88 -6.45 -6.76 -1.91
C GLU A 88 -7.77 -7.07 -1.20
N PHE A 89 -8.35 -6.03 -0.59
CA PHE A 89 -9.51 -6.19 0.28
C PHE A 89 -10.78 -6.51 -0.50
N CYS A 90 -11.51 -7.51 -0.01
CA CYS A 90 -12.89 -7.79 -0.35
C CYS A 90 -13.70 -7.93 0.94
N SER A 91 -14.80 -7.21 1.04
CA SER A 91 -15.64 -7.25 2.23
C SER A 91 -16.45 -8.54 2.34
N LEU A 92 -17.02 -8.79 3.51
CA LEU A 92 -17.92 -9.92 3.77
C LEU A 92 -19.18 -9.89 2.91
N THR A 93 -19.58 -8.73 2.41
CA THR A 93 -20.73 -8.60 1.51
C THR A 93 -20.35 -8.86 0.05
N TRP A 94 -19.07 -8.81 -0.32
CA TRP A 94 -18.61 -9.05 -1.69
C TRP A 94 -19.00 -10.43 -2.22
N ARG A 95 -19.43 -10.50 -3.49
CA ARG A 95 -19.77 -11.75 -4.20
C ARG A 95 -19.15 -11.70 -5.61
N GLY A 96 -19.01 -12.86 -6.26
CA GLY A 96 -18.29 -13.00 -7.54
C GLY A 96 -18.83 -12.22 -8.76
N GLY A 97 -19.89 -11.42 -8.62
CA GLY A 97 -20.37 -10.49 -9.64
C GLY A 97 -20.13 -9.00 -9.30
N CYS A 98 -19.58 -8.71 -8.13
CA CYS A 98 -19.28 -7.35 -7.69
C CYS A 98 -18.01 -6.87 -8.39
N VAL A 99 -18.08 -5.69 -9.02
CA VAL A 99 -16.95 -5.08 -9.74
C VAL A 99 -15.92 -4.47 -8.76
N GLY A 100 -16.38 -4.00 -7.60
CA GLY A 100 -15.54 -3.36 -6.58
C GLY A 100 -15.19 -4.29 -5.41
N GLN A 101 -14.84 -3.66 -4.29
CA GLN A 101 -14.34 -4.34 -3.08
C GLN A 101 -15.46 -4.74 -2.11
N THR A 102 -16.71 -4.36 -2.39
CA THR A 102 -17.86 -4.63 -1.51
C THR A 102 -19.05 -5.18 -2.27
N GLY A 103 -20.03 -5.71 -1.53
CA GLY A 103 -21.34 -6.11 -2.07
C GLY A 103 -22.41 -5.04 -1.96
N LEU A 104 -22.06 -3.80 -1.61
CA LEU A 104 -23.02 -2.72 -1.45
C LEU A 104 -23.56 -2.24 -2.80
N ASP A 105 -24.74 -1.61 -2.78
CA ASP A 105 -25.39 -1.07 -3.98
C ASP A 105 -24.50 -0.02 -4.67
N GLU A 106 -24.42 -0.09 -6.00
CA GLU A 106 -23.56 0.80 -6.79
C GLU A 106 -23.90 2.29 -6.59
N LYS A 107 -25.19 2.64 -6.43
CA LYS A 107 -25.59 4.03 -6.20
C LYS A 107 -25.10 4.53 -4.85
N LEU A 108 -25.11 3.66 -3.84
CA LEU A 108 -24.56 3.97 -2.52
C LEU A 108 -23.05 4.21 -2.63
N LEU A 109 -22.32 3.36 -3.33
CA LEU A 109 -20.87 3.51 -3.52
C LEU A 109 -20.50 4.83 -4.21
N MET A 110 -21.26 5.24 -5.23
CA MET A 110 -21.02 6.53 -5.90
C MET A 110 -21.23 7.75 -5.00
N LEU A 111 -22.05 7.61 -3.96
CA LEU A 111 -22.37 8.68 -3.02
C LEU A 111 -21.48 8.66 -1.76
N SER A 112 -20.65 7.65 -1.56
CA SER A 112 -19.89 7.47 -0.30
C SER A 112 -18.88 8.57 0.02
N ALA A 113 -18.56 9.43 -0.96
CA ALA A 113 -17.70 10.60 -0.77
C ALA A 113 -18.45 11.87 -0.34
N THR A 114 -19.76 11.94 -0.57
CA THR A 114 -20.56 13.16 -0.42
C THR A 114 -21.79 12.99 0.46
N ASP A 115 -22.25 11.75 0.67
CA ASP A 115 -23.40 11.40 1.49
C ASP A 115 -22.97 10.63 2.75
N GLU A 116 -23.51 11.06 3.89
CA GLU A 116 -23.13 10.55 5.21
C GLU A 116 -23.62 9.12 5.44
N GLU A 117 -24.83 8.77 4.98
CA GLU A 117 -25.38 7.43 5.16
C GLU A 117 -24.63 6.43 4.29
N ALA A 118 -24.31 6.80 3.06
CA ALA A 118 -23.49 6.01 2.15
C ALA A 118 -22.07 5.80 2.68
N TRP A 119 -21.42 6.86 3.18
CA TRP A 119 -20.11 6.76 3.84
C TRP A 119 -20.16 5.79 5.02
N ARG A 120 -21.16 5.96 5.89
CA ARG A 120 -21.33 5.13 7.09
C ARG A 120 -21.57 3.67 6.74
N ALA A 121 -22.41 3.38 5.76
CA ALA A 121 -22.67 2.01 5.30
C ALA A 121 -21.40 1.33 4.75
N TRP A 122 -20.60 2.07 3.97
CA TRP A 122 -19.32 1.58 3.47
C TRP A 122 -18.32 1.30 4.60
N MET A 123 -18.20 2.21 5.57
CA MET A 123 -17.32 2.05 6.72
C MET A 123 -17.71 0.85 7.61
N VAL A 124 -19.01 0.68 7.86
CA VAL A 124 -19.51 -0.47 8.64
C VAL A 124 -19.19 -1.78 7.93
N ASP A 125 -19.37 -1.85 6.61
CA ASP A 125 -19.03 -3.03 5.81
C ASP A 125 -17.51 -3.34 5.86
N LEU A 126 -16.67 -2.31 5.72
CA LEU A 126 -15.21 -2.43 5.86
C LEU A 126 -14.82 -2.98 7.24
N PHE A 127 -15.15 -2.25 8.31
CA PHE A 127 -14.68 -2.59 9.66
C PHE A 127 -15.27 -3.90 10.18
N SER A 128 -16.52 -4.22 9.83
CA SER A 128 -17.12 -5.52 10.18
C SER A 128 -16.37 -6.67 9.52
N SER A 129 -15.90 -6.47 8.28
CA SER A 129 -15.15 -7.49 7.54
C SER A 129 -13.76 -7.73 8.09
N LEU A 130 -13.13 -6.68 8.62
CA LEU A 130 -11.77 -6.76 9.19
C LEU A 130 -11.70 -7.50 10.52
N VAL A 131 -12.83 -7.72 11.22
CA VAL A 131 -12.84 -8.46 12.50
C VAL A 131 -12.20 -9.84 12.36
N SER A 132 -12.59 -10.59 11.33
CA SER A 132 -12.05 -11.93 11.06
C SER A 132 -10.59 -11.87 10.62
N VAL A 133 -10.21 -10.85 9.84
CA VAL A 133 -8.83 -10.66 9.37
C VAL A 133 -7.91 -10.41 10.56
N ILE A 134 -8.28 -9.48 11.44
CA ILE A 134 -7.53 -9.16 12.66
C ILE A 134 -7.43 -10.38 13.57
N SER A 135 -8.52 -11.14 13.75
CA SER A 135 -8.50 -12.34 14.60
C SER A 135 -7.59 -13.45 14.06
N VAL A 136 -7.39 -13.54 12.75
CA VAL A 136 -6.51 -14.55 12.12
C VAL A 136 -5.06 -14.08 12.09
N LEU A 137 -4.85 -12.81 11.79
CA LEU A 137 -3.50 -12.24 11.66
C LEU A 137 -2.84 -11.96 13.01
N ASP A 138 -3.64 -11.65 14.04
CA ASP A 138 -3.17 -11.24 15.37
C ASP A 138 -2.12 -10.11 15.32
N PRO A 139 -2.41 -8.98 14.66
CA PRO A 139 -1.43 -7.90 14.53
C PRO A 139 -1.23 -7.20 15.88
N ARG A 140 -0.01 -6.71 16.13
CA ARG A 140 0.28 -5.86 17.30
C ARG A 140 -0.37 -4.47 17.16
N VAL A 141 -0.42 -3.96 15.94
CA VAL A 141 -0.92 -2.62 15.63
C VAL A 141 -1.68 -2.65 14.30
N VAL A 142 -2.77 -1.90 14.24
CA VAL A 142 -3.44 -1.49 13.01
C VAL A 142 -3.22 0.01 12.82
N PHE A 143 -2.57 0.38 11.73
CA PHE A 143 -2.43 1.76 11.28
C PHE A 143 -3.55 2.10 10.29
N ILE A 144 -4.08 3.32 10.36
CA ILE A 144 -5.13 3.83 9.48
C ILE A 144 -4.62 5.09 8.79
N HIS A 145 -4.57 5.06 7.47
CA HIS A 145 -4.10 6.14 6.60
C HIS A 145 -5.13 6.50 5.53
N GLY A 146 -5.08 7.75 5.10
CA GLY A 146 -5.80 8.23 3.94
C GLY A 146 -7.08 9.00 4.27
N LYS A 147 -7.49 9.82 3.32
CA LYS A 147 -8.45 10.90 3.48
C LYS A 147 -9.84 10.48 4.00
N PRO A 148 -10.41 9.33 3.61
CA PRO A 148 -11.67 8.83 4.17
C PRO A 148 -11.64 8.63 5.68
N PHE A 149 -10.46 8.53 6.29
CA PHE A 149 -10.27 8.33 7.72
C PHE A 149 -9.80 9.57 8.50
N SER A 150 -9.80 10.76 7.87
CA SER A 150 -9.28 11.99 8.48
C SER A 150 -10.04 12.45 9.73
N ASP A 151 -11.36 12.19 9.81
CA ASP A 151 -12.13 12.49 11.03
C ASP A 151 -12.13 11.29 11.99
N LYS A 152 -11.07 11.21 12.80
CA LYS A 152 -10.91 10.17 13.82
C LYS A 152 -12.12 10.05 14.75
N LYS A 153 -12.67 11.18 15.24
CA LYS A 153 -13.76 11.16 16.21
C LYS A 153 -15.04 10.58 15.62
N LYS A 154 -15.31 10.93 14.35
CA LYS A 154 -16.44 10.38 13.60
C LYS A 154 -16.32 8.87 13.43
N ILE A 155 -15.12 8.36 13.14
CA ILE A 155 -14.88 6.92 12.99
C ILE A 155 -15.01 6.21 14.32
N GLU A 156 -14.40 6.74 15.39
CA GLU A 156 -14.53 6.16 16.75
C GLU A 156 -16.00 6.09 17.18
N ALA A 157 -16.77 7.16 16.99
CA ALA A 157 -18.19 7.17 17.30
C ALA A 157 -19.00 6.15 16.47
N MET A 158 -18.68 6.00 15.18
CA MET A 158 -19.31 4.99 14.32
C MET A 158 -18.93 3.57 14.75
N LEU A 159 -17.67 3.32 15.09
CA LEU A 159 -17.22 2.01 15.58
C LEU A 159 -17.91 1.64 16.89
N GLU A 160 -18.09 2.59 17.81
CA GLU A 160 -18.81 2.36 19.06
C GLU A 160 -20.30 2.05 18.83
N ALA A 161 -20.95 2.75 17.91
CA ALA A 161 -22.38 2.63 17.66
C ALA A 161 -22.75 1.43 16.78
N ASP A 162 -22.01 1.18 15.70
CA ASP A 162 -22.41 0.26 14.62
C ASP A 162 -21.50 -0.96 14.47
N CYS A 163 -20.25 -0.87 14.92
CA CYS A 163 -19.26 -1.93 14.78
C CYS A 163 -18.47 -2.21 16.07
N PRO A 164 -19.14 -2.34 17.24
CA PRO A 164 -18.43 -2.50 18.53
C PRO A 164 -17.56 -3.76 18.57
N GLN A 165 -17.89 -4.77 17.75
CA GLN A 165 -17.10 -5.98 17.58
C GLN A 165 -15.66 -5.72 17.10
N PHE A 166 -15.42 -4.65 16.32
CA PHE A 166 -14.08 -4.29 15.85
C PHE A 166 -13.21 -3.81 17.02
N MET A 167 -13.74 -2.94 17.87
CA MET A 167 -13.03 -2.50 19.07
C MET A 167 -12.84 -3.66 20.06
N ALA A 168 -13.84 -4.52 20.22
CA ALA A 168 -13.76 -5.68 21.09
C ALA A 168 -12.68 -6.69 20.66
N ILE A 169 -12.50 -6.93 19.35
CA ILE A 169 -11.43 -7.83 18.89
C ILE A 169 -10.04 -7.22 19.12
N LEU A 170 -9.88 -5.92 18.86
CA LEU A 170 -8.62 -5.21 19.13
C LEU A 170 -8.24 -5.30 20.61
N GLU A 171 -9.20 -5.05 21.51
CA GLU A 171 -8.98 -5.19 22.96
C GLU A 171 -8.61 -6.62 23.35
N LYS A 172 -9.34 -7.62 22.82
CA LYS A 172 -9.15 -9.04 23.11
C LYS A 172 -7.73 -9.53 22.80
N ILE A 173 -7.13 -9.04 21.72
CA ILE A 173 -5.76 -9.42 21.32
C ILE A 173 -4.71 -8.39 21.73
N HIS A 174 -5.10 -7.35 22.49
CA HIS A 174 -4.24 -6.24 22.86
C HIS A 174 -3.59 -5.51 21.67
N CYS A 175 -4.30 -5.46 20.53
CA CYS A 175 -3.88 -4.74 19.34
C CYS A 175 -4.16 -3.24 19.51
N LYS A 176 -3.16 -2.41 19.17
CA LYS A 176 -3.32 -0.95 19.15
C LYS A 176 -3.94 -0.50 17.84
N LEU A 177 -4.77 0.54 17.90
CA LEU A 177 -5.27 1.25 16.72
C LEU A 177 -4.64 2.64 16.66
N ILE A 178 -3.98 2.97 15.56
CA ILE A 178 -3.31 4.25 15.36
C ILE A 178 -3.85 4.90 14.09
N PHE A 179 -4.36 6.13 14.23
CA PHE A 179 -4.79 6.96 13.09
C PHE A 179 -3.67 7.91 12.70
N ASP A 180 -3.28 7.86 11.43
CA ASP A 180 -2.32 8.77 10.80
C ASP A 180 -2.80 9.09 9.37
N ALA A 181 -4.00 9.65 9.30
CA ALA A 181 -4.75 9.83 8.06
C ALA A 181 -4.42 11.15 7.32
N ASP A 182 -3.73 12.08 7.96
CA ASP A 182 -3.52 13.45 7.45
C ASP A 182 -2.30 13.58 6.53
N ASP A 183 -1.41 12.57 6.49
CA ASP A 183 -0.22 12.61 5.63
C ASP A 183 -0.53 12.20 4.19
N GLU A 184 -0.88 13.18 3.35
CA GLU A 184 -1.12 12.97 1.92
C GLU A 184 0.12 12.42 1.16
N SER A 185 1.32 12.52 1.76
CA SER A 185 2.56 12.01 1.16
C SER A 185 2.98 10.63 1.67
N VAL A 186 2.14 9.96 2.47
CA VAL A 186 2.44 8.68 3.13
C VAL A 186 2.92 7.61 2.14
N VAL A 187 2.27 7.50 0.98
CA VAL A 187 2.62 6.52 -0.07
C VAL A 187 3.99 6.83 -0.67
N ALA A 188 4.26 8.09 -1.01
CA ALA A 188 5.53 8.50 -1.59
C ALA A 188 6.70 8.33 -0.61
N LYS A 189 6.50 8.68 0.66
CA LYS A 189 7.46 8.42 1.74
C LYS A 189 7.70 6.92 1.89
N GLY A 190 6.64 6.13 1.87
CA GLY A 190 6.69 4.68 1.90
C GLY A 190 7.52 4.06 0.77
N ALA A 191 7.29 4.49 -0.46
CA ALA A 191 8.07 4.05 -1.62
C ALA A 191 9.56 4.43 -1.49
N ALA A 192 9.86 5.64 -1.00
CA ALA A 192 11.23 6.06 -0.74
C ALA A 192 11.89 5.22 0.38
N MET A 193 11.15 4.91 1.45
CA MET A 193 11.63 4.06 2.53
C MET A 193 11.86 2.61 2.05
N MET A 194 10.96 2.05 1.25
CA MET A 194 11.17 0.76 0.59
C MET A 194 12.48 0.77 -0.20
N TYR A 195 12.69 1.79 -1.03
CA TYR A 195 13.89 1.91 -1.86
C TYR A 195 15.15 1.90 -1.00
N LEU A 196 15.19 2.72 0.06
CA LEU A 196 16.32 2.78 0.99
C LEU A 196 16.52 1.44 1.72
N GLN A 197 15.46 0.82 2.21
CA GLN A 197 15.56 -0.47 2.90
C GLN A 197 16.12 -1.55 1.97
N LYS A 198 15.60 -1.65 0.74
CA LYS A 198 16.10 -2.63 -0.24
C LYS A 198 17.53 -2.35 -0.68
N LEU A 199 17.94 -1.08 -0.79
CA LEU A 199 19.30 -0.69 -1.13
C LEU A 199 20.32 -1.08 -0.05
N PHE A 200 19.94 -0.98 1.22
CA PHE A 200 20.83 -1.28 2.36
C PHE A 200 20.60 -2.66 2.99
N ALA A 201 19.64 -3.44 2.48
CA ALA A 201 19.38 -4.79 2.97
C ALA A 201 20.51 -5.74 2.58
N VAL A 202 20.81 -6.68 3.48
CA VAL A 202 21.61 -7.85 3.11
C VAL A 202 20.69 -8.79 2.32
N PRO A 203 21.06 -9.21 1.10
CA PRO A 203 20.27 -10.13 0.30
C PRO A 203 19.89 -11.39 1.09
N GLU A 204 18.62 -11.75 1.10
CA GLU A 204 18.22 -13.09 1.52
C GLU A 204 18.31 -14.05 0.33
N LEU A 205 18.72 -15.29 0.58
CA LEU A 205 18.87 -16.33 -0.45
C LEU A 205 17.60 -16.50 -1.33
N SER A 206 16.41 -16.28 -0.75
CA SER A 206 15.13 -16.38 -1.44
C SER A 206 14.81 -15.19 -2.35
N GLU A 207 15.50 -14.06 -2.20
CA GLU A 207 15.28 -12.87 -3.05
C GLU A 207 16.26 -12.82 -4.23
N MET A 208 17.34 -13.61 -4.23
CA MET A 208 18.42 -13.53 -5.23
C MET A 208 17.97 -13.81 -6.67
N GLU A 209 16.88 -14.56 -6.89
CA GLU A 209 16.34 -14.85 -8.23
C GLU A 209 15.32 -13.80 -8.73
N SER A 210 15.01 -12.80 -7.91
CA SER A 210 13.98 -11.82 -8.24
C SER A 210 14.55 -10.66 -9.07
N LYS A 211 13.82 -10.22 -10.10
CA LYS A 211 14.15 -8.98 -10.86
C LYS A 211 14.14 -7.71 -9.99
N VAL A 212 13.61 -7.80 -8.77
CA VAL A 212 13.65 -6.76 -7.73
C VAL A 212 14.79 -6.97 -6.72
N HIS A 213 15.80 -7.74 -7.08
CA HIS A 213 17.03 -7.82 -6.34
C HIS A 213 18.14 -7.09 -7.08
N PHE A 214 18.85 -6.23 -6.37
CA PHE A 214 20.08 -5.63 -6.85
C PHE A 214 21.11 -5.58 -5.74
N THR A 215 22.36 -5.67 -6.14
CA THR A 215 23.55 -5.64 -5.30
C THR A 215 24.19 -4.26 -5.36
N TRP A 216 25.12 -3.98 -4.45
CA TRP A 216 25.95 -2.78 -4.55
C TRP A 216 26.79 -2.76 -5.83
N ASP A 217 27.14 -3.93 -6.38
CA ASP A 217 27.83 -4.02 -7.66
C ASP A 217 26.95 -3.51 -8.80
N ASP A 218 25.66 -3.85 -8.82
CA ASP A 218 24.70 -3.34 -9.82
C ASP A 218 24.56 -1.81 -9.75
N VAL A 219 24.51 -1.26 -8.53
CA VAL A 219 24.44 0.19 -8.29
C VAL A 219 25.73 0.89 -8.76
N ILE A 220 26.89 0.31 -8.43
CA ILE A 220 28.20 0.84 -8.84
C ILE A 220 28.37 0.75 -10.35
N GLU A 221 27.95 -0.34 -10.99
CA GLU A 221 28.00 -0.50 -12.44
C GLU A 221 27.16 0.57 -13.14
N GLN A 222 25.90 0.76 -12.70
CA GLN A 222 25.02 1.79 -13.26
C GLN A 222 25.60 3.20 -13.05
N ALA A 223 26.11 3.51 -11.87
CA ALA A 223 26.75 4.80 -11.60
C ALA A 223 27.98 5.04 -12.50
N ASN A 224 28.72 3.98 -12.82
CA ASN A 224 29.90 4.04 -13.69
C ASN A 224 29.57 4.08 -15.19
N ARG A 225 28.38 3.62 -15.65
CA ARG A 225 27.95 3.77 -17.06
C ARG A 225 27.96 5.22 -17.52
N ARG A 226 27.65 6.16 -16.63
CA ARG A 226 27.78 7.61 -16.90
C ARG A 226 29.20 8.02 -17.29
N ARG A 227 30.24 7.45 -16.65
CA ARG A 227 31.63 7.81 -16.94
C ARG A 227 32.06 7.45 -18.36
N PHE A 228 31.51 6.38 -18.95
CA PHE A 228 31.85 5.96 -20.31
C PHE A 228 31.16 6.81 -21.39
N TYR A 229 29.89 7.18 -21.17
CA TYR A 229 29.20 8.09 -22.08
C TYR A 229 29.80 9.51 -22.08
N THR A 230 30.26 10.02 -20.93
CA THR A 230 30.94 11.32 -20.88
C THR A 230 32.35 11.28 -21.47
N LYS A 231 33.08 10.15 -21.35
CA LYS A 231 34.41 9.99 -21.97
C LYS A 231 34.35 9.94 -23.49
N ASN A 232 33.33 9.28 -24.06
CA ASN A 232 33.15 9.24 -25.51
C ASN A 232 32.62 10.56 -26.09
N ALA A 233 31.87 11.36 -25.32
CA ALA A 233 31.40 12.68 -25.74
C ALA A 233 32.49 13.78 -25.67
N MET A 234 33.60 13.54 -24.98
CA MET A 234 34.77 14.45 -24.91
C MET A 234 36.01 13.89 -25.61
N GLY A 235 35.88 12.79 -26.37
CA GLY A 235 36.98 12.07 -27.01
C GLY A 235 37.17 12.29 -28.51
N GLU A 236 36.35 13.14 -29.15
CA GLU A 236 36.47 13.49 -30.58
C GLU A 236 36.61 15.01 -30.76
N LEU A 237 37.61 15.59 -30.11
CA LEU A 237 38.19 16.89 -30.49
C LEU A 237 39.68 16.81 -30.15
N ASP A 238 40.45 16.16 -31.03
CA ASP A 238 41.87 16.45 -31.29
C ASP A 238 42.38 15.48 -32.38
N GLU A 239 42.21 15.90 -33.64
CA GLU A 239 43.24 16.03 -34.70
C GLU A 239 42.58 16.35 -36.05
#